data_AF-A0A5T2L7B5-F1
#
_entry.id   AF-A0A5T2L7B5-F1
#
_cell.length_a   1.000
_cell.length_b   1.000
_cell.length_c   1.000
_cell.angle_alpha   90.00
_cell.angle_beta   90.00
_cell.angle_gamma   90.00
#
_symmetry.space_group_name_H-M   'P 1'
#
loop_
_entity.id
_entity.type
_entity.pdbx_description
1 polymer ?
#
loop_
_entity_poly.entity_id
_entity_poly.type
_entity_poly.pdbx_seq_one_letter_code
_entity_poly.pdbx_strand_id
1 'polypeptide(L)' 'MSKKIITIQVRGEHADVKAVRRSKLEQSVNRSLRASFSLEGNHITDTSWSKMEQAARFLTRIAAA' A
#
# COMPACT_ATOMS: atom_id res chain seq x y z
N MET A 1 -5.33 16.00 -9.20
CA MET A 1 -5.49 14.53 -9.07
C MET A 1 -6.89 14.23 -8.55
N SER A 2 -7.69 13.46 -9.29
CA SER A 2 -9.04 13.08 -8.86
C SER A 2 -8.98 12.30 -7.54
N LYS A 3 -9.75 12.73 -6.54
CA LYS A 3 -9.84 12.11 -5.21
C LYS A 3 -10.58 10.77 -5.35
N LYS A 4 -9.91 9.75 -5.89
CA LYS A 4 -10.47 8.40 -5.99
C LYS A 4 -10.72 7.85 -4.59
N ILE A 5 -11.99 7.60 -4.27
CA ILE A 5 -12.43 6.94 -3.03
C ILE A 5 -12.50 5.44 -3.33
N ILE A 6 -11.95 4.64 -2.42
CA ILE A 6 -11.99 3.17 -2.47
C ILE A 6 -12.88 2.71 -1.33
N THR A 7 -13.75 1.76 -1.61
CA THR A 7 -14.60 1.15 -0.61
C THR A 7 -13.96 -0.15 -0.13
N ILE A 8 -13.72 -0.28 1.17
CA ILE A 8 -13.12 -1.47 1.78
C ILE A 8 -14.21 -2.17 2.58
N GLN A 9 -14.48 -3.43 2.24
CA GLN A 9 -15.36 -4.28 3.04
C GLN A 9 -14.52 -5.04 4.06
N VAL A 10 -14.74 -4.77 5.34
CA VAL A 10 -14.17 -5.55 6.44
C VAL A 10 -15.07 -6.78 6.62
N ARG A 11 -14.52 -7.99 6.49
CA ARG A 11 -15.23 -9.24 6.71
C ARG A 11 -14.92 -9.74 8.13
N GLY A 12 -15.95 -10.03 8.93
CA GLY A 12 -15.84 -10.48 10.31
C GLY A 12 -17.14 -10.22 11.08
N GLU A 13 -17.14 -10.48 12.40
CA GLU A 13 -18.32 -10.29 13.27
C GLU A 13 -18.87 -8.84 13.26
N HIS A 14 -18.02 -7.88 12.88
CA HIS A 14 -18.36 -6.47 12.66
C HIS A 14 -18.20 -6.12 11.17
N ALA A 15 -18.94 -6.82 10.31
CA ALA A 15 -18.90 -6.57 8.87
C ALA A 15 -19.34 -5.13 8.58
N ASP A 16 -18.42 -4.33 8.05
CA ASP A 16 -18.65 -2.90 7.78
C ASP A 16 -17.94 -2.50 6.48
N VAL A 17 -18.53 -1.52 5.80
CA VAL A 17 -18.09 -1.02 4.50
C VAL A 17 -17.57 0.40 4.70
N LYS A 18 -16.24 0.55 4.70
CA LYS A 18 -15.58 1.83 4.95
C LYS A 18 -15.13 2.48 3.66
N ALA A 19 -15.58 3.72 3.43
CA ALA A 19 -15.07 4.56 2.37
C ALA A 19 -13.73 5.18 2.80
N VAL A 20 -12.65 4.87 2.09
CA VAL A 20 -11.30 5.37 2.38
C VAL A 20 -10.75 6.08 1.15
N ARG A 21 -10.11 7.23 1.36
CA ARG A 21 -9.38 7.88 0.27
C ARG A 21 -8.21 7.00 -0.16
N ARG A 22 -8.06 6.80 -1.46
CA ARG A 22 -6.96 5.99 -2.03
C ARG A 22 -5.59 6.37 -1.47
N SER A 23 -5.28 7.67 -1.40
CA SER A 23 -3.99 8.14 -0.88
C SER A 23 -3.76 7.78 0.59
N LYS A 24 -4.80 7.83 1.42
CA LYS A 24 -4.73 7.44 2.83
C LYS A 24 -4.53 5.93 2.97
N LEU A 25 -5.20 5.14 2.12
CA LEU A 25 -5.02 3.70 2.09
C LEU A 25 -3.60 3.31 1.65
N GLU A 26 -3.11 3.87 0.55
CA GLU A 26 -1.74 3.64 0.06
C GLU A 26 -0.69 3.97 1.13
N GLN A 27 -0.84 5.12 1.81
CA GLN A 27 0.06 5.50 2.90
C GLN A 27 0.01 4.50 4.07
N SER A 28 -1.18 4.01 4.43
CA SER A 28 -1.37 3.05 5.53
C SER A 28 -0.75 1.69 5.19
N VAL A 29 -0.94 1.22 3.95
CA VAL A 29 -0.34 -0.04 3.46
C VAL A 29 1.18 0.07 3.46
N ASN A 30 1.74 1.14 2.88
CA ASN A 30 3.18 1.34 2.84
C ASN A 30 3.80 1.41 4.23
N ARG A 31 3.14 2.09 5.18
CA ARG A 31 3.56 2.12 6.59
C ARG A 31 3.58 0.72 7.20
N SER A 32 2.53 -0.07 6.98
CA SER A 32 2.40 -1.42 7.54
C SER A 32 3.48 -2.35 6.99
N LEU A 33 3.73 -2.30 5.67
CA LEU A 33 4.78 -3.08 5.04
C LEU A 33 6.18 -2.70 5.56
N ARG A 34 6.48 -1.41 5.70
CA ARG A 34 7.75 -0.95 6.30
C ARG A 34 7.93 -1.47 7.74
N ALA A 35 6.85 -1.49 8.51
CA ALA A 35 6.88 -2.04 9.87
C ALA A 35 7.15 -3.54 9.85
N SER A 36 6.50 -4.30 8.96
CA SER A 36 6.77 -5.73 8.78
C SER A 36 8.23 -6.03 8.43
N PHE A 37 8.82 -5.31 7.47
CA PHE A 37 10.25 -5.47 7.17
C PHE A 37 11.14 -5.17 8.38
N SER A 38 10.83 -4.11 9.13
CA SER A 38 11.59 -3.75 10.34
C SER A 38 11.49 -4.84 11.41
N LEU A 39 10.32 -5.47 11.58
CA LEU A 39 10.11 -6.58 12.52
C LEU A 39 10.90 -7.83 12.13
N GLU A 40 11.12 -8.05 10.83
CA GLU A 40 11.97 -9.12 10.31
C GLU A 40 13.49 -8.78 10.40
N GLY A 41 13.85 -7.62 10.96
CA GLY A 41 15.22 -7.15 11.07
C GLY A 41 15.76 -6.46 9.81
N ASN A 42 14.91 -6.24 8.80
CA ASN A 42 15.29 -5.56 7.57
C ASN A 42 15.07 -4.05 7.70
N HIS A 43 16.16 -3.30 7.91
CA HIS A 43 16.08 -1.84 7.94
C HIS A 43 16.08 -1.25 6.53
N ILE A 44 14.87 -0.99 5.99
CA ILE A 44 14.73 -0.40 4.66
C ILE A 44 14.81 1.13 4.73
N THR A 45 15.86 1.69 4.14
CA THR A 45 16.03 3.14 3.99
C THR A 45 14.99 3.73 3.05
N ASP A 46 14.75 5.04 3.16
CA ASP A 46 13.82 5.74 2.25
C ASP A 46 14.24 5.62 0.78
N THR A 47 15.54 5.61 0.49
CA THR A 47 16.07 5.41 -0.87
C THR A 47 15.74 4.02 -1.40
N SER A 48 15.99 2.97 -0.62
CA SER A 48 15.69 1.59 -1.02
C SER A 48 14.19 1.40 -1.24
N TRP A 49 13.37 1.97 -0.35
CA TRP A 49 11.92 1.96 -0.49
C TRP A 49 11.45 2.64 -1.78
N SER A 50 11.98 3.81 -2.10
CA SER A 50 11.66 4.54 -3.34
C SER A 50 12.01 3.71 -4.59
N LYS A 51 13.16 3.03 -4.59
CA LYS A 51 13.55 2.13 -5.70
C LYS A 51 12.59 0.94 -5.83
N MET A 52 12.16 0.33 -4.71
CA MET A 52 11.17 -0.75 -4.71
C MET A 52 9.82 -0.29 -5.25
N GLU A 53 9.33 0.90 -4.86
CA GLU A 53 8.10 1.46 -5.41
C GLU A 53 8.18 1.68 -6.92
N GLN A 54 9.32 2.15 -7.43
CA GLN A 54 9.55 2.31 -8.87
C GLN A 54 9.56 0.96 -9.60
N ALA A 55 10.26 -0.03 -9.05
CA ALA A 55 10.30 -1.39 -9.59
C ALA A 55 8.89 -2.02 -9.63
N ALA A 56 8.12 -1.91 -8.55
CA ALA A 56 6.74 -2.41 -8.50
C ALA A 56 5.85 -1.75 -9.56
N ARG A 57 5.97 -0.43 -9.76
CA ARG A 57 5.23 0.29 -10.83
C ARG A 57 5.62 -0.17 -12.23
N PHE A 58 6.91 -0.41 -12.46
CA PHE A 58 7.41 -0.92 -13.74
C PHE A 58 6.86 -2.32 -14.04
N LEU A 59 6.94 -3.23 -13.06
CA LEU A 59 6.40 -4.59 -13.20
C LEU A 59 4.88 -4.60 -13.39
N THR A 60 4.15 -3.74 -12.67
CA THR A 60 2.69 -3.62 -12.82
C THR A 60 2.30 -3.10 -14.21
N ARG A 61 3.11 -2.21 -14.80
CA ARG A 61 2.90 -1.74 -16.18
C ARG A 61 3.12 -2.85 -17.20
N ILE A 62 4.15 -3.66 -17.02
CA ILE A 62 4.42 -4.81 -17.90
C ILE A 62 3.28 -5.84 -17.80
N ALA A 63 2.80 -6.14 -16.59
CA ALA A 63 1.72 -7.11 -16.39
C ALA A 63 0.35 -6.66 -16.95
N ALA A 64 0.19 -5.36 -17.25
CA ALA A 64 -1.02 -4.81 -17.85
C ALA A 64 -0.94 -4.62 -19.37
N ALA A 65 0.21 -4.95 -19.98
CA ALA A 65 0.44 -4.94 -21.43
C ALA A 65 0.22 -6.33 -22.03
#